data_AF-A0A9W5TNL0-F1
#
_entry.id   AF-A0A9W5TNL0-F1
#
_cell.length_a   1.000
_cell.length_b   1.000
_cell.length_c   1.000
_cell.angle_alpha   90.00
_cell.angle_beta   90.00
_cell.angle_gamma   90.00
#
_symmetry.space_group_name_H-M   'P 1'
#
loop_
_entity.id
_entity.type
_entity.pdbx_description
1 polymer ?
#
loop_
_entity_poly.entity_id
_entity_poly.type
_entity_poly.pdbx_seq_one_letter_code
_entity_poly.pdbx_strand_id
1 'polypeptide(L)'
;MNEARKRRKAKQARRDAQRRTRARQPQDNPQTEGPLAGVPVTEEAPLDETATDETPLLDEVRQALDGHPLEMLSMAGMLIEATTPDPFAYLPGRPQRETVDLARLVDSFIDVHTDETTALLAVLGELLDDPDMQQRCRQEVADRRHSMPPWIAGLADIDVYRTVQRAHVLGDDDEIILGAKLSTGEELTCAAFIDHHTFSVVKDAFVIPDSIDTVVRTAQERNTDPDISLVDMDPADARAWLEHGLSQHPVFTGQSDTWPACRPLLHWLTRRLPAGGTPYQSPEWDPGDLSELCDEFFASEDGARFTRRRHGVLLEGLLSEGDPLRWSVTKIERLFRHGLDDSDEPLAVILETPQLLKSFIPFAHARSGIRDALTAEALAAIDARATSRTDSP
;
A
#
# COMPACT_ATOMS: atom_id res chain seq x y z
N MET A 1 9.03 13.36 10.18
CA MET A 1 9.01 12.17 11.09
C MET A 1 9.30 10.89 10.29
N ASN A 2 10.32 10.11 10.66
CA ASN A 2 11.02 9.15 9.77
C ASN A 2 10.20 7.87 9.42
N GLU A 3 10.23 7.43 8.15
CA GLU A 3 9.54 6.26 7.57
C GLU A 3 9.81 4.95 8.37
N ALA A 4 10.99 4.85 8.98
CA ALA A 4 11.36 3.79 9.91
C ALA A 4 10.44 3.72 11.14
N ARG A 5 9.86 4.83 11.60
CA ARG A 5 8.91 4.89 12.72
C ARG A 5 7.51 4.41 12.29
N LYS A 6 7.06 4.74 11.06
CA LYS A 6 5.82 4.19 10.46
C LYS A 6 5.93 2.66 10.33
N ARG A 7 7.05 2.14 9.78
CA ARG A 7 7.33 0.69 9.69
C ARG A 7 7.41 -0.01 11.06
N ARG A 8 7.99 0.64 12.08
CA ARG A 8 7.99 0.11 13.46
C ARG A 8 6.59 0.08 14.09
N LYS A 9 5.74 1.08 13.81
CA LYS A 9 4.35 1.14 14.31
C LYS A 9 3.48 0.04 13.66
N ALA A 10 3.66 -0.21 12.36
CA ALA A 10 3.01 -1.32 11.64
C ALA A 10 3.47 -2.70 12.15
N LYS A 11 4.78 -2.88 12.36
CA LYS A 11 5.35 -4.12 12.94
C LYS A 11 4.86 -4.38 14.37
N GLN A 12 4.69 -3.33 15.16
CA GLN A 12 4.13 -3.43 16.51
C GLN A 12 2.64 -3.78 16.48
N ALA A 13 1.86 -3.15 15.58
CA ALA A 13 0.44 -3.47 15.40
C ALA A 13 0.23 -4.94 14.98
N ARG A 14 1.05 -5.48 14.08
CA ARG A 14 1.02 -6.90 13.67
C ARG A 14 1.36 -7.84 14.82
N ARG A 15 2.38 -7.53 15.62
CA ARG A 15 2.76 -8.34 16.79
C ARG A 15 1.67 -8.33 17.87
N ASP A 16 1.02 -7.20 18.08
CA ASP A 16 -0.05 -7.07 19.08
C ASP A 16 -1.35 -7.75 18.62
N ALA A 17 -1.65 -7.73 17.32
CA ALA A 17 -2.75 -8.51 16.74
C ALA A 17 -2.49 -10.02 16.89
N GLN A 18 -1.30 -10.51 16.50
CA GLN A 18 -0.94 -11.93 16.63
C GLN A 18 -0.90 -12.43 18.09
N ARG A 19 -0.48 -11.59 19.04
CA ARG A 19 -0.51 -11.93 20.47
C ARG A 19 -1.94 -12.05 20.99
N ARG A 20 -2.88 -11.25 20.49
CA ARG A 20 -4.31 -11.32 20.85
C ARG A 20 -4.97 -12.57 20.27
N THR A 21 -4.58 -13.01 19.08
CA THR A 21 -5.06 -14.28 18.49
C THR A 21 -4.55 -15.49 19.28
N ARG A 22 -3.27 -15.48 19.68
CA ARG A 22 -2.70 -16.55 20.53
C ARG A 22 -3.26 -16.59 21.94
N ALA A 23 -3.63 -15.45 22.53
CA ALA A 23 -4.24 -15.39 23.86
C ALA A 23 -5.71 -15.85 23.90
N ARG A 24 -6.36 -16.01 22.72
CA ARG A 24 -7.74 -16.49 22.60
C ARG A 24 -7.85 -18.00 22.35
N GLN A 25 -6.74 -18.71 22.13
CA GLN A 25 -6.72 -20.17 22.08
C GLN A 25 -6.67 -20.73 23.52
N PRO A 26 -7.57 -21.66 23.91
CA PRO A 26 -7.44 -22.38 25.17
C PRO A 26 -6.17 -23.23 25.14
N GLN A 27 -5.23 -22.96 26.05
CA GLN A 27 -4.05 -23.80 26.27
C GLN A 27 -4.46 -25.07 27.03
N ASP A 28 -4.63 -26.18 26.32
CA ASP A 28 -4.54 -27.50 26.95
C ASP A 28 -3.06 -27.85 27.12
N ASN A 29 -2.67 -28.02 28.38
CA ASN A 29 -1.34 -28.44 28.79
C ASN A 29 -1.50 -29.70 29.65
N PRO A 30 -0.67 -30.72 29.45
CA PRO A 30 -0.05 -31.35 30.60
C PRO A 30 1.48 -31.32 30.52
N GLN A 31 2.05 -30.82 31.60
CA GLN A 31 3.45 -30.94 32.03
C GLN A 31 3.88 -32.42 32.05
N THR A 32 5.14 -32.81 31.81
CA THR A 32 6.19 -32.79 32.84
C THR A 32 7.59 -33.13 32.29
N GLU A 33 8.59 -32.38 32.80
CA GLU A 33 9.96 -32.77 33.22
C GLU A 33 11.06 -33.19 32.21
N GLY A 34 12.22 -32.51 32.31
CA GLY A 34 13.47 -32.76 31.55
C GLY A 34 14.46 -33.67 32.29
N PRO A 35 15.79 -33.43 32.19
CA PRO A 35 16.68 -33.61 31.02
C PRO A 35 17.85 -34.58 31.32
N LEU A 36 18.55 -35.10 30.28
CA LEU A 36 20.02 -35.21 30.12
C LEU A 36 20.50 -36.36 29.21
N ALA A 37 21.37 -35.99 28.27
CA ALA A 37 22.58 -36.66 27.77
C ALA A 37 22.64 -38.20 27.58
N GLY A 38 23.00 -38.61 26.36
CA GLY A 38 23.62 -39.91 26.09
C GLY A 38 23.48 -40.37 24.64
N VAL A 39 24.49 -40.11 23.81
CA VAL A 39 24.69 -40.80 22.52
C VAL A 39 25.37 -42.15 22.83
N PRO A 40 24.94 -43.27 22.21
CA PRO A 40 25.74 -43.80 21.12
C PRO A 40 24.94 -44.32 19.91
N VAL A 41 25.46 -43.93 18.75
CA VAL A 41 25.52 -44.59 17.45
C VAL A 41 25.08 -46.07 17.44
N THR A 42 24.12 -46.42 16.57
CA THR A 42 24.13 -47.70 15.84
C THR A 42 23.24 -47.67 14.59
N GLU A 43 23.86 -48.11 13.50
CA GLU A 43 23.34 -48.81 12.32
C GLU A 43 22.38 -48.10 11.34
N GLU A 44 22.99 -47.78 10.19
CA GLU A 44 22.39 -47.50 8.90
C GLU A 44 21.33 -48.56 8.51
N ALA A 45 20.09 -48.11 8.35
CA ALA A 45 19.09 -48.78 7.53
C ALA A 45 18.84 -47.92 6.28
N PRO A 46 18.57 -48.51 5.10
CA PRO A 46 18.62 -47.81 3.83
C PRO A 46 17.55 -46.72 3.77
N LEU A 47 17.96 -45.52 3.37
CA LEU A 47 17.06 -44.43 3.03
C LEU A 47 16.16 -44.90 1.89
N ASP A 48 14.87 -45.00 2.20
CA ASP A 48 13.79 -45.10 1.24
C ASP A 48 13.72 -43.77 0.47
N GLU A 49 14.40 -43.70 -0.68
CA GLU A 49 14.44 -42.56 -1.60
C GLU A 49 13.11 -42.36 -2.36
N THR A 50 11.96 -42.35 -1.65
CA THR A 50 10.66 -42.06 -2.25
C THR A 50 9.73 -41.20 -1.37
N ALA A 51 10.29 -40.33 -0.53
CA ALA A 51 9.51 -39.25 0.10
C ALA A 51 9.40 -38.04 -0.84
N THR A 52 8.40 -38.10 -1.71
CA THR A 52 7.60 -36.98 -2.25
C THR A 52 8.02 -35.56 -1.83
N ASP A 53 8.91 -34.95 -2.61
CA ASP A 53 9.24 -33.51 -2.54
C ASP A 53 8.21 -32.65 -3.34
N GLU A 54 7.13 -33.27 -3.83
CA GLU A 54 6.12 -32.65 -4.73
C GLU A 54 4.87 -32.09 -4.02
N THR A 55 4.71 -32.26 -2.70
CA THR A 55 3.46 -31.87 -1.99
C THR A 55 3.46 -30.61 -1.08
N PRO A 56 4.47 -29.71 -1.04
CA PRO A 56 4.43 -28.59 -0.09
C PRO A 56 3.27 -27.62 -0.35
N LEU A 57 2.97 -27.30 -1.61
CA LEU A 57 1.91 -26.35 -1.94
C LEU A 57 0.50 -26.86 -1.62
N LEU A 58 0.20 -28.12 -1.94
CA LEU A 58 -1.13 -28.68 -1.69
C LEU A 58 -1.40 -28.85 -0.19
N ASP A 59 -0.36 -29.16 0.60
CA ASP A 59 -0.46 -29.20 2.06
C ASP A 59 -0.70 -27.81 2.64
N GLU A 60 -0.04 -26.77 2.13
CA GLU A 60 -0.31 -25.37 2.49
C GLU A 60 -1.74 -24.95 2.13
N VAL A 61 -2.24 -25.33 0.94
CA VAL A 61 -3.63 -25.05 0.53
C VAL A 61 -4.61 -25.72 1.49
N ARG A 62 -4.38 -26.98 1.84
CA ARG A 62 -5.24 -27.70 2.79
C ARG A 62 -5.27 -26.99 4.15
N GLN A 63 -4.10 -26.58 4.64
CA GLN A 63 -4.01 -25.82 5.90
C GLN A 63 -4.76 -24.47 5.81
N ALA A 64 -4.65 -23.77 4.68
CA ALA A 64 -5.34 -22.49 4.47
C ALA A 64 -6.87 -22.65 4.36
N LEU A 65 -7.35 -23.78 3.83
CA LEU A 65 -8.78 -24.11 3.76
C LEU A 65 -9.38 -24.41 5.15
N ASP A 66 -8.57 -24.97 6.07
CA ASP A 66 -8.96 -25.20 7.47
C ASP A 66 -8.89 -23.92 8.33
N GLY A 67 -8.24 -22.87 7.82
CA GLY A 67 -8.03 -21.59 8.49
C GLY A 67 -9.09 -20.53 8.21
N HIS A 68 -8.72 -19.26 8.42
CA HIS A 68 -9.57 -18.13 8.04
C HIS A 68 -9.54 -17.96 6.51
N PRO A 69 -10.66 -17.63 5.81
CA PRO A 69 -10.69 -17.46 4.35
C PRO A 69 -9.59 -16.56 3.76
N LEU A 70 -9.16 -15.57 4.56
CA LEU A 70 -8.06 -14.66 4.21
C LEU A 70 -6.73 -15.38 3.91
N GLU A 71 -6.43 -16.50 4.55
CA GLU A 71 -5.18 -17.24 4.34
C GLU A 71 -5.12 -17.76 2.90
N MET A 72 -6.21 -18.38 2.44
CA MET A 72 -6.34 -18.87 1.07
C MET A 72 -6.36 -17.72 0.04
N LEU A 73 -7.08 -16.64 0.32
CA LEU A 73 -7.09 -15.44 -0.55
C LEU A 73 -5.68 -14.84 -0.68
N SER A 74 -4.96 -14.70 0.44
CA SER A 74 -3.60 -14.14 0.46
C SER A 74 -2.61 -15.02 -0.31
N MET A 75 -2.73 -16.35 -0.18
CA MET A 75 -1.93 -17.30 -0.93
C MET A 75 -2.17 -17.18 -2.43
N ALA A 76 -3.43 -17.14 -2.87
CA ALA A 76 -3.77 -16.96 -4.28
C ALA A 76 -3.25 -15.62 -4.84
N GLY A 77 -3.36 -14.53 -4.08
CA GLY A 77 -2.78 -13.22 -4.46
C GLY A 77 -1.26 -13.28 -4.63
N MET A 78 -0.57 -13.98 -3.73
CA MET A 78 0.88 -14.19 -3.84
C MET A 78 1.24 -15.01 -5.07
N LEU A 79 0.48 -16.07 -5.40
CA LEU A 79 0.71 -16.88 -6.60
C LEU A 79 0.55 -16.05 -7.89
N ILE A 80 -0.49 -15.21 -7.96
CA ILE A 80 -0.72 -14.32 -9.11
C ILE A 80 0.46 -13.36 -9.28
N GLU A 81 0.90 -12.70 -8.21
CA GLU A 81 2.01 -11.72 -8.29
C GLU A 81 3.37 -12.39 -8.54
N ALA A 82 3.61 -13.58 -8.00
CA ALA A 82 4.85 -14.33 -8.24
C ALA A 82 5.00 -14.83 -9.69
N THR A 83 3.87 -14.98 -10.39
CA THR A 83 3.82 -15.45 -11.79
C THR A 83 3.58 -14.33 -12.79
N THR A 84 3.29 -13.10 -12.31
CA THR A 84 3.21 -11.91 -13.14
C THR A 84 4.63 -11.49 -13.56
N PRO A 85 4.87 -11.22 -14.87
CA PRO A 85 6.19 -10.81 -15.34
C PRO A 85 6.74 -9.59 -14.59
N ASP A 86 8.03 -9.62 -14.22
CA ASP A 86 8.67 -8.47 -13.57
C ASP A 86 8.59 -7.26 -14.53
N PRO A 87 7.88 -6.18 -14.16
CA PRO A 87 7.78 -4.98 -15.00
C PRO A 87 9.12 -4.27 -15.17
N PHE A 88 10.19 -4.71 -14.50
CA PHE A 88 11.56 -4.23 -14.67
C PHE A 88 12.45 -5.23 -15.40
N ALA A 89 11.92 -6.33 -15.95
CA ALA A 89 12.70 -7.37 -16.61
C ALA A 89 13.51 -6.87 -17.82
N TYR A 90 13.11 -5.73 -18.42
CA TYR A 90 13.80 -5.10 -19.55
C TYR A 90 14.96 -4.18 -19.13
N LEU A 91 15.14 -3.88 -17.83
CA LEU A 91 16.21 -2.99 -17.38
C LEU A 91 17.57 -3.71 -17.31
N PRO A 92 18.66 -3.08 -17.81
CA PRO A 92 19.99 -3.67 -17.79
C PRO A 92 20.45 -4.00 -16.37
N GLY A 93 20.97 -5.22 -16.16
CA GLY A 93 21.62 -5.62 -14.90
C GLY A 93 20.73 -6.29 -13.86
N ARG A 94 19.43 -6.52 -14.13
CA ARG A 94 18.61 -7.39 -13.28
C ARG A 94 18.69 -8.85 -13.72
N PRO A 95 18.85 -9.81 -12.79
CA PRO A 95 18.78 -11.23 -13.14
C PRO A 95 17.36 -11.55 -13.63
N GLN A 96 17.25 -12.11 -14.84
CA GLN A 96 16.03 -12.75 -15.29
C GLN A 96 15.72 -13.88 -14.33
N ARG A 97 14.68 -13.72 -13.51
CA ARG A 97 14.11 -14.85 -12.77
C ARG A 97 13.39 -15.74 -13.79
N GLU A 98 13.60 -17.05 -13.72
CA GLU A 98 12.67 -18.00 -14.33
C GLU A 98 11.33 -17.85 -13.62
N THR A 99 10.44 -17.02 -14.17
CA THR A 99 9.07 -16.90 -13.69
C THR A 99 8.24 -17.98 -14.37
N VAL A 100 7.59 -18.83 -13.59
CA VAL A 100 6.52 -19.67 -14.11
C VAL A 100 5.42 -18.72 -14.59
N ASP A 101 5.06 -18.84 -15.86
CA ASP A 101 3.96 -18.08 -16.44
C ASP A 101 2.64 -18.48 -15.76
N LEU A 102 1.82 -17.48 -15.42
CA LEU A 102 0.54 -17.68 -14.73
C LEU A 102 -0.37 -18.64 -15.50
N ALA A 103 -0.38 -18.56 -16.84
CA ALA A 103 -1.15 -19.47 -17.67
C ALA A 103 -0.71 -20.93 -17.46
N ARG A 104 0.60 -21.18 -17.39
CA ARG A 104 1.16 -22.51 -17.16
C ARG A 104 0.88 -23.03 -15.75
N LEU A 105 0.84 -22.15 -14.75
CA LEU A 105 0.46 -22.51 -13.39
C LEU A 105 -1.02 -22.91 -13.32
N VAL A 106 -1.90 -22.17 -14.00
CA VAL A 106 -3.32 -22.54 -14.11
C VAL A 106 -3.48 -23.87 -14.84
N ASP A 107 -2.75 -24.09 -15.95
CA ASP A 107 -2.77 -25.35 -16.69
C ASP A 107 -2.38 -26.54 -15.80
N SER A 108 -1.35 -26.42 -14.95
CA SER A 108 -0.97 -27.51 -14.06
C SER A 108 -2.03 -27.82 -13.00
N PHE A 109 -2.76 -26.81 -12.50
CA PHE A 109 -3.90 -27.02 -11.60
C PHE A 109 -5.12 -27.61 -12.31
N ILE A 110 -5.30 -27.33 -13.61
CA ILE A 110 -6.32 -27.97 -14.44
C ILE A 110 -6.00 -29.48 -14.60
N ASP A 111 -4.74 -29.82 -14.86
CA ASP A 111 -4.31 -31.21 -15.05
C ASP A 111 -4.46 -32.06 -13.78
N VAL A 112 -4.22 -31.48 -12.60
CA VAL A 112 -4.32 -32.16 -11.31
C VAL A 112 -5.71 -32.00 -10.72
N HIS A 113 -6.46 -33.10 -10.59
CA HIS A 113 -7.86 -33.09 -10.13
C HIS A 113 -7.98 -33.48 -8.65
N THR A 114 -7.74 -32.53 -7.74
CA THR A 114 -7.98 -32.72 -6.29
C THR A 114 -8.90 -31.64 -5.74
N ASP A 115 -9.36 -31.79 -4.49
CA ASP A 115 -10.16 -30.78 -3.80
C ASP A 115 -9.37 -29.46 -3.67
N GLU A 116 -8.07 -29.54 -3.37
CA GLU A 116 -7.18 -28.39 -3.19
C GLU A 116 -6.98 -27.59 -4.49
N THR A 117 -6.70 -28.25 -5.62
CA THR A 117 -6.55 -27.55 -6.90
C THR A 117 -7.88 -26.98 -7.39
N THR A 118 -9.00 -27.62 -7.06
CA THR A 118 -10.33 -27.10 -7.36
C THR A 118 -10.62 -25.83 -6.56
N ALA A 119 -10.28 -25.82 -5.27
CA ALA A 119 -10.41 -24.62 -4.44
C ALA A 119 -9.50 -23.48 -4.91
N LEU A 120 -8.26 -23.79 -5.30
CA LEU A 120 -7.35 -22.81 -5.90
C LEU A 120 -7.93 -22.21 -7.19
N LEU A 121 -8.38 -23.05 -8.13
CA LEU A 121 -8.98 -22.57 -9.38
C LEU A 121 -10.24 -21.71 -9.11
N ALA A 122 -11.06 -22.06 -8.13
CA ALA A 122 -12.23 -21.28 -7.76
C ALA A 122 -11.85 -19.88 -7.24
N VAL A 123 -10.84 -19.78 -6.38
CA VAL A 123 -10.34 -18.49 -5.87
C VAL A 123 -9.65 -17.69 -6.98
N LEU A 124 -8.80 -18.33 -7.80
CA LEU A 124 -8.13 -17.69 -8.93
C LEU A 124 -9.14 -17.15 -9.95
N GLY A 125 -10.21 -17.90 -10.23
CA GLY A 125 -11.29 -17.48 -11.13
C GLY A 125 -12.01 -16.19 -10.70
N GLU A 126 -11.88 -15.78 -9.44
CA GLU A 126 -12.41 -14.51 -8.94
C GLU A 126 -11.35 -13.40 -8.85
N LEU A 127 -10.12 -13.73 -8.46
CA LEU A 127 -9.06 -12.75 -8.21
C LEU A 127 -8.34 -12.29 -9.48
N LEU A 128 -8.24 -13.13 -10.51
CA LEU A 128 -7.57 -12.80 -11.77
C LEU A 128 -8.22 -11.59 -12.46
N ASP A 129 -7.45 -10.87 -13.27
CA ASP A 129 -7.95 -9.72 -14.05
C ASP A 129 -8.30 -10.09 -15.51
N ASP A 130 -7.70 -11.16 -16.03
CA ASP A 130 -7.92 -11.65 -17.39
C ASP A 130 -9.25 -12.41 -17.49
N PRO A 131 -10.25 -11.89 -18.24
CA PRO A 131 -11.56 -12.52 -18.38
C PRO A 131 -11.50 -13.94 -18.97
N ASP A 132 -10.55 -14.20 -19.89
CA ASP A 132 -10.42 -15.50 -20.53
C ASP A 132 -9.86 -16.53 -19.53
N MET A 133 -8.87 -16.15 -18.72
CA MET A 133 -8.37 -17.02 -17.64
C MET A 133 -9.43 -17.24 -16.54
N GLN A 134 -10.16 -16.18 -16.15
CA GLN A 134 -11.26 -16.31 -15.19
C GLN A 134 -12.29 -17.33 -15.67
N GLN A 135 -12.72 -17.22 -16.94
CA GLN A 135 -13.72 -18.11 -17.51
C GLN A 135 -13.20 -19.55 -17.61
N ARG A 136 -11.93 -19.75 -17.95
CA ARG A 136 -11.29 -21.08 -17.95
C ARG A 136 -11.31 -21.72 -16.56
N CYS A 137 -10.88 -20.99 -15.52
CA CYS A 137 -10.94 -21.47 -14.15
C CYS A 137 -12.36 -21.83 -13.72
N ARG A 138 -13.34 -20.97 -14.00
CA ARG A 138 -14.75 -21.21 -13.65
C ARG A 138 -15.35 -22.41 -14.37
N GLN A 139 -15.02 -22.59 -15.65
CA GLN A 139 -15.49 -23.74 -16.43
C GLN A 139 -14.94 -25.05 -15.86
N GLU A 140 -13.64 -25.10 -15.59
CA GLU A 140 -13.00 -26.27 -15.00
C GLU A 140 -13.61 -26.62 -13.63
N VAL A 141 -13.82 -25.62 -12.76
CA VAL A 141 -14.46 -25.83 -11.46
C VAL A 141 -15.87 -26.37 -11.60
N ALA A 142 -16.64 -25.90 -12.59
CA ALA A 142 -18.00 -26.37 -12.84
C ALA A 142 -18.06 -27.82 -13.36
N ASP A 143 -17.03 -28.26 -14.08
CA ASP A 143 -16.92 -29.63 -14.61
C ASP A 143 -16.46 -30.63 -13.53
N ARG A 144 -15.82 -30.15 -12.45
CA ARG A 144 -15.41 -30.96 -11.31
C ARG A 144 -16.56 -31.23 -10.33
N ARG A 145 -16.51 -32.40 -9.69
CA ARG A 145 -17.52 -32.85 -8.71
C ARG A 145 -17.08 -32.68 -7.25
N HIS A 146 -16.00 -31.95 -7.01
CA HIS A 146 -15.44 -31.72 -5.69
C HIS A 146 -16.33 -30.77 -4.87
N SER A 147 -16.47 -31.02 -3.58
CA SER A 147 -17.23 -30.14 -2.69
C SER A 147 -16.36 -28.95 -2.27
N MET A 148 -16.88 -27.73 -2.47
CA MET A 148 -16.19 -26.52 -2.02
C MET A 148 -16.74 -26.03 -0.68
N PRO A 149 -15.89 -25.42 0.17
CA PRO A 149 -16.35 -24.62 1.30
C PRO A 149 -17.38 -23.57 0.86
N PRO A 150 -18.45 -23.33 1.65
CA PRO A 150 -19.51 -22.40 1.26
C PRO A 150 -19.02 -20.98 0.97
N TRP A 151 -17.98 -20.53 1.67
CA TRP A 151 -17.39 -19.20 1.47
C TRP A 151 -16.72 -19.05 0.09
N ILE A 152 -16.14 -20.13 -0.46
CA ILE A 152 -15.57 -20.15 -1.81
C ILE A 152 -16.70 -20.12 -2.85
N ALA A 153 -17.74 -20.92 -2.64
CA ALA A 153 -18.88 -20.99 -3.56
C ALA A 153 -19.61 -19.65 -3.69
N GLY A 154 -19.69 -18.87 -2.61
CA GLY A 154 -20.27 -17.52 -2.59
C GLY A 154 -19.24 -16.39 -2.68
N LEU A 155 -18.02 -16.64 -3.15
CA LEU A 155 -16.96 -15.62 -3.24
C LEU A 155 -17.32 -14.51 -4.24
N ALA A 156 -18.06 -14.87 -5.29
CA ALA A 156 -18.56 -13.93 -6.29
C ALA A 156 -19.59 -12.93 -5.74
N ASP A 157 -20.19 -13.23 -4.58
CA ASP A 157 -21.24 -12.43 -3.94
C ASP A 157 -20.71 -11.63 -2.73
N ILE A 158 -19.38 -11.41 -2.65
CA ILE A 158 -18.80 -10.58 -1.58
C ILE A 158 -19.41 -9.18 -1.60
N ASP A 159 -19.80 -8.71 -0.42
CA ASP A 159 -20.39 -7.39 -0.22
C ASP A 159 -19.35 -6.43 0.34
N VAL A 160 -18.96 -5.40 -0.43
CA VAL A 160 -18.12 -4.30 0.04
C VAL A 160 -19.04 -3.19 0.53
N TYR A 161 -19.31 -3.19 1.84
CA TYR A 161 -20.45 -2.49 2.42
C TYR A 161 -20.12 -1.11 3.01
N ARG A 162 -18.84 -0.79 3.20
CA ARG A 162 -18.41 0.50 3.76
C ARG A 162 -17.02 0.89 3.30
N THR A 163 -16.83 2.19 3.08
CA THR A 163 -15.55 2.79 2.68
C THR A 163 -15.22 3.99 3.58
N VAL A 164 -13.98 4.06 4.06
CA VAL A 164 -13.49 5.14 4.93
C VAL A 164 -12.19 5.66 4.36
N GLN A 165 -12.07 6.99 4.25
CA GLN A 165 -10.84 7.67 3.96
C GLN A 165 -10.15 8.08 5.26
N ARG A 166 -8.89 7.72 5.41
CA ARG A 166 -7.99 8.30 6.41
C ARG A 166 -7.02 9.25 5.71
N ALA A 167 -7.11 10.54 6.05
CA ALA A 167 -6.34 11.61 5.43
C ALA A 167 -5.53 12.39 6.47
N HIS A 168 -4.32 12.84 6.11
CA HIS A 168 -3.56 13.82 6.89
C HIS A 168 -3.77 15.22 6.30
N VAL A 169 -3.82 16.26 7.13
CA VAL A 169 -4.08 17.66 6.69
C VAL A 169 -3.11 18.19 5.62
N LEU A 170 -1.90 17.64 5.55
CA LEU A 170 -0.89 18.00 4.56
C LEU A 170 -1.11 17.38 3.18
N GLY A 171 -1.95 16.34 3.06
CA GLY A 171 -2.36 15.77 1.77
C GLY A 171 -1.28 14.99 1.00
N ASP A 172 -0.20 14.54 1.67
CA ASP A 172 0.86 13.74 1.01
C ASP A 172 0.36 12.35 0.59
N ASP A 173 -0.46 11.74 1.45
CA ASP A 173 -0.94 10.39 1.35
C ASP A 173 -2.37 10.27 1.89
N ASP A 174 -3.12 9.35 1.29
CA ASP A 174 -4.45 8.93 1.73
C ASP A 174 -4.46 7.41 1.92
N GLU A 175 -5.23 6.95 2.90
CA GLU A 175 -5.50 5.53 3.12
C GLU A 175 -6.99 5.26 2.93
N ILE A 176 -7.32 4.42 1.96
CA ILE A 176 -8.69 3.98 1.67
C ILE A 176 -8.92 2.65 2.35
N ILE A 177 -9.89 2.61 3.27
CA ILE A 177 -10.25 1.44 4.07
C ILE A 177 -11.59 0.89 3.57
N LEU A 178 -11.60 -0.36 3.12
CA LEU A 178 -12.75 -1.08 2.61
C LEU A 178 -13.20 -2.14 3.61
N GLY A 179 -14.47 -2.12 3.98
CA GLY A 179 -15.12 -3.18 4.75
C GLY A 179 -15.82 -4.13 3.80
N ALA A 180 -15.49 -5.41 3.88
CA ALA A 180 -16.06 -6.44 3.04
C ALA A 180 -16.56 -7.63 3.87
N LYS A 181 -17.61 -8.29 3.38
CA LYS A 181 -18.26 -9.40 4.06
C LYS A 181 -18.52 -10.54 3.09
N LEU A 182 -18.04 -11.73 3.45
CA LEU A 182 -18.31 -12.95 2.70
C LEU A 182 -19.76 -13.41 2.89
N SER A 183 -20.26 -14.20 1.95
CA SER A 183 -21.62 -14.77 1.98
C SER A 183 -21.92 -15.60 3.24
N THR A 184 -20.89 -16.20 3.82
CA THR A 184 -20.91 -16.97 5.08
C THR A 184 -20.85 -16.10 6.33
N GLY A 185 -20.58 -14.80 6.20
CA GLY A 185 -20.67 -13.80 7.26
C GLY A 185 -19.33 -13.33 7.83
N GLU A 186 -18.22 -13.97 7.49
CA GLU A 186 -16.88 -13.53 7.87
C GLU A 186 -16.56 -12.17 7.25
N GLU A 187 -15.89 -11.33 8.03
CA GLU A 187 -15.56 -9.97 7.65
C GLU A 187 -14.07 -9.80 7.36
N LEU A 188 -13.79 -8.97 6.37
CA LEU A 188 -12.47 -8.60 5.91
C LEU A 188 -12.40 -7.08 5.83
N THR A 189 -11.32 -6.50 6.33
CA THR A 189 -11.02 -5.08 6.12
C THR A 189 -9.76 -4.96 5.29
N CYS A 190 -9.84 -4.31 4.13
CA CYS A 190 -8.67 -3.97 3.31
C CYS A 190 -8.32 -2.50 3.52
N ALA A 191 -7.05 -2.18 3.72
CA ALA A 191 -6.55 -0.81 3.77
C ALA A 191 -5.48 -0.63 2.69
N ALA A 192 -5.68 0.36 1.83
CA ALA A 192 -4.82 0.68 0.70
C ALA A 192 -4.26 2.09 0.83
N PHE A 193 -2.95 2.23 0.69
CA PHE A 193 -2.23 3.50 0.79
C PHE A 193 -1.96 4.08 -0.59
N ILE A 194 -2.42 5.30 -0.81
CA ILE A 194 -2.24 6.09 -2.03
C ILE A 194 -1.23 7.19 -1.73
N ASP A 195 -0.21 7.31 -2.57
CA ASP A 195 0.80 8.37 -2.48
C ASP A 195 0.59 9.41 -3.58
N HIS A 196 0.28 10.63 -3.16
CA HIS A 196 -0.04 11.72 -4.10
C HIS A 196 1.20 12.42 -4.67
N HIS A 197 2.39 12.15 -4.13
CA HIS A 197 3.63 12.71 -4.69
C HIS A 197 4.05 12.04 -6.01
N THR A 198 3.60 10.82 -6.30
CA THR A 198 3.91 10.12 -7.55
C THR A 198 2.63 9.62 -8.21
N PHE A 199 1.98 10.48 -8.99
CA PHE A 199 0.81 10.12 -9.80
C PHE A 199 -0.33 9.46 -9.02
N SER A 200 -0.48 9.75 -7.72
CA SER A 200 -1.52 9.16 -6.85
C SER A 200 -1.56 7.63 -6.93
N VAL A 201 -0.39 7.01 -6.86
CA VAL A 201 -0.23 5.56 -7.00
C VAL A 201 -0.52 4.80 -5.70
N VAL A 202 -1.12 3.61 -5.81
CA VAL A 202 -1.19 2.68 -4.66
C VAL A 202 0.20 2.13 -4.37
N LYS A 203 0.77 2.50 -3.22
CA LYS A 203 2.12 2.06 -2.82
C LYS A 203 2.13 0.86 -1.90
N ASP A 204 1.02 0.62 -1.20
CA ASP A 204 0.91 -0.51 -0.29
C ASP A 204 -0.56 -0.85 -0.03
N ALA A 205 -0.83 -2.10 0.33
CA ALA A 205 -2.14 -2.53 0.77
C ALA A 205 -2.01 -3.74 1.69
N PHE A 206 -2.95 -3.90 2.62
CA PHE A 206 -3.02 -5.08 3.48
C PHE A 206 -4.47 -5.39 3.85
N VAL A 207 -4.72 -6.64 4.22
CA VAL A 207 -6.05 -7.12 4.59
C VAL A 207 -6.02 -7.70 6.01
N ILE A 208 -7.08 -7.42 6.78
CA ILE A 208 -7.24 -7.80 8.18
C ILE A 208 -8.51 -8.66 8.29
N PRO A 209 -8.47 -9.81 8.98
CA PRO A 209 -9.65 -10.66 9.21
C PRO A 209 -10.48 -10.11 10.38
N ASP A 210 -11.00 -8.89 10.21
CA ASP A 210 -11.85 -8.20 11.18
C ASP A 210 -12.79 -7.21 10.45
N SER A 211 -13.86 -6.83 11.15
CA SER A 211 -14.82 -5.80 10.75
C SER A 211 -14.17 -4.42 10.57
N ILE A 212 -14.63 -3.64 9.59
CA ILE A 212 -14.15 -2.27 9.39
C ILE A 212 -14.41 -1.40 10.62
N ASP A 213 -15.52 -1.64 11.32
CA ASP A 213 -15.87 -0.92 12.54
C ASP A 213 -14.80 -1.11 13.64
N THR A 214 -14.29 -2.33 13.78
CA THR A 214 -13.23 -2.61 14.76
C THR A 214 -11.91 -1.99 14.34
N VAL A 215 -11.58 -2.04 13.04
CA VAL A 215 -10.35 -1.44 12.51
C VAL A 215 -10.36 0.08 12.64
N VAL A 216 -11.43 0.74 12.20
CA VAL A 216 -11.60 2.20 12.28
C VAL A 216 -11.61 2.67 13.72
N ARG A 217 -12.37 2.00 14.62
CA ARG A 217 -12.35 2.31 16.06
C ARG A 217 -10.94 2.20 16.63
N THR A 218 -10.23 1.11 16.31
CA THR A 218 -8.85 0.92 16.78
C THR A 218 -7.90 1.98 16.23
N ALA A 219 -8.07 2.38 14.97
CA ALA A 219 -7.29 3.44 14.34
C ALA A 219 -7.53 4.80 15.03
N GLN A 220 -8.79 5.12 15.34
CA GLN A 220 -9.17 6.33 16.08
C GLN A 220 -8.61 6.33 17.52
N GLU A 221 -8.80 5.25 18.28
CA GLU A 221 -8.31 5.13 19.67
C GLU A 221 -6.78 5.25 19.76
N ARG A 222 -6.07 4.76 18.74
CA ARG A 222 -4.60 4.80 18.66
C ARG A 222 -4.07 6.01 17.91
N ASN A 223 -4.95 6.90 17.44
CA ASN A 223 -4.54 8.09 16.74
C ASN A 223 -3.94 9.07 17.75
N THR A 224 -2.63 9.27 17.65
CA THR A 224 -1.90 10.23 18.48
C THR A 224 -1.67 11.56 17.75
N ASP A 225 -2.11 11.65 16.49
CA ASP A 225 -1.86 12.78 15.62
C ASP A 225 -3.20 13.51 15.37
N PRO A 226 -3.36 14.73 15.90
CA PRO A 226 -4.60 15.50 15.75
C PRO A 226 -4.85 15.93 14.30
N ASP A 227 -3.86 15.84 13.42
CA ASP A 227 -3.94 16.30 12.03
C ASP A 227 -4.37 15.17 11.07
N ILE A 228 -4.70 13.99 11.62
CA ILE A 228 -5.29 12.85 10.89
C ILE A 228 -6.80 12.84 11.11
N SER A 229 -7.55 12.74 10.03
CA SER A 229 -9.00 12.51 10.03
C SER A 229 -9.33 11.12 9.48
N LEU A 230 -10.45 10.55 9.95
CA LEU A 230 -11.06 9.34 9.40
C LEU A 230 -12.52 9.65 9.10
N VAL A 231 -12.92 9.61 7.84
CA VAL A 231 -14.24 10.03 7.37
C VAL A 231 -14.82 8.96 6.44
N ASP A 232 -16.13 8.71 6.53
CA ASP A 232 -16.79 7.85 5.55
C ASP A 232 -16.69 8.46 4.15
N MET A 233 -16.31 7.63 3.19
CA MET A 233 -16.14 8.00 1.79
C MET A 233 -17.25 7.35 0.97
N ASP A 234 -17.70 7.99 -0.11
CA ASP A 234 -18.61 7.33 -1.05
C ASP A 234 -17.94 6.10 -1.69
N PRO A 235 -18.59 4.92 -1.73
CA PRO A 235 -18.01 3.72 -2.30
C PRO A 235 -17.61 3.84 -3.77
N ALA A 236 -18.33 4.64 -4.56
CA ALA A 236 -18.02 4.86 -5.97
C ALA A 236 -16.80 5.78 -6.13
N ASP A 237 -16.67 6.79 -5.27
CA ASP A 237 -15.47 7.64 -5.24
C ASP A 237 -14.24 6.81 -4.83
N ALA A 238 -14.37 5.96 -3.80
CA ALA A 238 -13.31 5.06 -3.37
C ALA A 238 -12.85 4.15 -4.51
N ARG A 239 -13.80 3.61 -5.30
CA ARG A 239 -13.47 2.84 -6.50
C ARG A 239 -12.66 3.65 -7.50
N ALA A 240 -13.12 4.85 -7.83
CA ALA A 240 -12.45 5.70 -8.83
C ALA A 240 -11.01 6.03 -8.41
N TRP A 241 -10.77 6.28 -7.12
CA TRP A 241 -9.43 6.55 -6.58
C TRP A 241 -8.53 5.32 -6.64
N LEU A 242 -9.05 4.15 -6.24
CA LEU A 242 -8.30 2.90 -6.25
C LEU A 242 -8.01 2.43 -7.68
N GLU A 243 -8.97 2.50 -8.60
CA GLU A 243 -8.75 2.18 -10.02
C GLU A 243 -7.67 3.08 -10.63
N HIS A 244 -7.70 4.38 -10.34
CA HIS A 244 -6.65 5.29 -10.79
C HIS A 244 -5.28 4.90 -10.23
N GLY A 245 -5.17 4.68 -8.92
CA GLY A 245 -3.90 4.36 -8.28
C GLY A 245 -3.35 2.98 -8.64
N LEU A 246 -4.22 2.01 -8.93
CA LEU A 246 -3.87 0.67 -9.42
C LEU A 246 -3.45 0.67 -10.89
N SER A 247 -3.99 1.58 -11.70
CA SER A 247 -3.64 1.71 -13.13
C SER A 247 -2.23 2.29 -13.36
N GLN A 248 -1.63 2.90 -12.33
CA GLN A 248 -0.31 3.49 -12.45
C GLN A 248 0.77 2.41 -12.62
N HIS A 249 1.78 2.73 -13.44
CA HIS A 249 2.82 1.76 -13.77
C HIS A 249 3.62 1.35 -12.52
N PRO A 250 3.90 0.05 -12.30
CA PRO A 250 4.61 -0.44 -11.10
C PRO A 250 5.99 0.18 -10.86
N VAL A 251 6.61 0.76 -11.89
CA VAL A 251 7.86 1.54 -11.81
C VAL A 251 7.80 2.65 -10.75
N PHE A 252 6.61 3.16 -10.47
CA PHE A 252 6.36 4.23 -9.50
C PHE A 252 6.16 3.73 -8.06
N THR A 253 6.13 2.40 -7.87
CA THR A 253 5.92 1.76 -6.56
C THR A 253 7.17 1.03 -6.09
N GLY A 254 7.50 1.17 -4.81
CA GLY A 254 8.45 0.29 -4.15
C GLY A 254 7.80 -1.02 -3.73
N GLN A 255 8.60 -2.04 -3.42
CA GLN A 255 8.10 -3.23 -2.72
C GLN A 255 8.00 -2.95 -1.22
N SER A 256 6.90 -3.37 -0.61
CA SER A 256 6.70 -3.38 0.84
C SER A 256 6.67 -4.83 1.34
N ASP A 257 6.41 -5.04 2.64
CA ASP A 257 6.21 -6.39 3.18
C ASP A 257 4.94 -7.07 2.63
N THR A 258 3.98 -6.30 2.12
CA THR A 258 2.64 -6.73 1.68
C THR A 258 2.35 -6.41 0.21
N TRP A 259 3.11 -5.49 -0.38
CA TRP A 259 2.99 -5.06 -1.77
C TRP A 259 4.18 -5.56 -2.60
N PRO A 260 3.93 -6.21 -3.75
CA PRO A 260 2.66 -6.22 -4.47
C PRO A 260 1.73 -7.41 -4.17
N ALA A 261 2.08 -8.33 -3.27
CA ALA A 261 1.30 -9.57 -3.03
C ALA A 261 -0.21 -9.36 -2.73
N CYS A 262 -0.59 -8.25 -2.11
CA CYS A 262 -2.00 -7.90 -1.86
C CYS A 262 -2.72 -7.25 -3.05
N ARG A 263 -2.03 -6.91 -4.13
CA ARG A 263 -2.59 -6.20 -5.29
C ARG A 263 -3.78 -6.94 -5.92
N PRO A 264 -3.73 -8.27 -6.18
CA PRO A 264 -4.87 -8.97 -6.78
C PRO A 264 -6.12 -8.91 -5.90
N LEU A 265 -5.95 -9.00 -4.57
CA LEU A 265 -7.07 -8.88 -3.62
C LEU A 265 -7.66 -7.48 -3.65
N LEU A 266 -6.81 -6.44 -3.66
CA LEU A 266 -7.27 -5.06 -3.76
C LEU A 266 -7.98 -4.80 -5.08
N HIS A 267 -7.46 -5.31 -6.21
CA HIS A 267 -8.11 -5.22 -7.52
C HIS A 267 -9.50 -5.85 -7.51
N TRP A 268 -9.60 -7.07 -6.97
CA TRP A 268 -10.87 -7.78 -6.83
C TRP A 268 -11.87 -7.02 -5.97
N LEU A 269 -11.49 -6.56 -4.77
CA LEU A 269 -12.37 -5.76 -3.90
C LEU A 269 -12.78 -4.45 -4.55
N THR A 270 -11.87 -3.80 -5.29
CA THR A 270 -12.16 -2.55 -6.01
C THR A 270 -13.21 -2.76 -7.11
N ARG A 271 -13.17 -3.89 -7.83
CA ARG A 271 -14.20 -4.24 -8.84
C ARG A 271 -15.59 -4.44 -8.25
N ARG A 272 -15.68 -4.76 -6.95
CA ARG A 272 -16.94 -5.00 -6.23
C ARG A 272 -17.63 -3.72 -5.76
N LEU A 273 -16.91 -2.60 -5.74
CA LEU A 273 -17.49 -1.29 -5.47
C LEU A 273 -18.35 -0.79 -6.67
N PRO A 274 -19.34 0.07 -6.44
CA PRO A 274 -20.12 0.69 -7.52
C PRO A 274 -19.22 1.59 -8.39
N ALA A 275 -19.46 1.61 -9.71
CA ALA A 275 -18.79 2.53 -10.62
C ALA A 275 -19.43 3.92 -10.63
N GLY A 276 -18.79 4.89 -11.29
CA GLY A 276 -19.37 6.21 -11.54
C GLY A 276 -19.06 7.28 -10.48
N GLY A 277 -18.09 7.03 -9.59
CA GLY A 277 -17.61 8.03 -8.66
C GLY A 277 -16.63 9.04 -9.27
N THR A 278 -16.22 9.98 -8.44
CA THR A 278 -15.32 11.08 -8.77
C THR A 278 -13.87 10.65 -8.52
N PRO A 279 -12.99 10.67 -9.53
CA PRO A 279 -11.60 10.31 -9.36
C PRO A 279 -10.88 11.31 -8.44
N TYR A 280 -9.74 10.88 -7.88
CA TYR A 280 -8.88 11.80 -7.14
C TYR A 280 -8.48 12.96 -8.05
N GLN A 281 -8.78 14.17 -7.61
CA GLN A 281 -8.29 15.39 -8.23
C GLN A 281 -7.26 15.99 -7.28
N SER A 282 -6.00 16.00 -7.72
CA SER A 282 -5.01 16.85 -7.05
C SER A 282 -5.53 18.28 -7.06
N PRO A 283 -5.29 19.09 -6.02
CA PRO A 283 -5.60 20.52 -6.06
C PRO A 283 -4.95 21.14 -7.29
N GLU A 284 -5.74 21.38 -8.34
CA GLU A 284 -5.28 22.06 -9.54
C GLU A 284 -5.32 23.55 -9.26
N TRP A 285 -4.14 24.18 -9.29
CA TRP A 285 -4.02 25.61 -9.19
C TRP A 285 -3.89 26.18 -10.58
N ASP A 286 -4.83 27.05 -10.96
CA ASP A 286 -4.69 27.80 -12.20
C ASP A 286 -3.41 28.65 -12.13
N PRO A 287 -2.64 28.77 -13.23
CA PRO A 287 -1.44 29.61 -13.25
C PRO A 287 -1.70 31.06 -12.79
N GLY A 288 -2.90 31.60 -13.01
CA GLY A 288 -3.33 32.90 -12.51
C GLY A 288 -3.41 32.94 -10.98
N ASP A 289 -4.10 31.97 -10.38
CA ASP A 289 -4.22 31.85 -8.92
C ASP A 289 -2.84 31.65 -8.25
N LEU A 290 -1.96 30.88 -8.91
CA LEU A 290 -0.61 30.67 -8.44
C LEU A 290 0.24 31.95 -8.50
N SER A 291 0.12 32.72 -9.59
CA SER A 291 0.77 34.02 -9.71
C SER A 291 0.24 35.00 -8.67
N GLU A 292 -1.06 35.03 -8.42
CA GLU A 292 -1.67 35.89 -7.39
C GLU A 292 -1.15 35.52 -6.00
N LEU A 293 -1.08 34.22 -5.66
CA LEU A 293 -0.48 33.74 -4.41
C LEU A 293 0.99 34.21 -4.25
N CYS A 294 1.76 34.17 -5.33
CA CYS A 294 3.14 34.67 -5.33
C CYS A 294 3.16 36.18 -5.09
N ASP A 295 2.35 36.94 -5.80
CA ASP A 295 2.28 38.41 -5.67
C ASP A 295 1.88 38.83 -4.26
N GLU A 296 0.91 38.15 -3.66
CA GLU A 296 0.52 38.33 -2.25
C GLU A 296 1.70 38.05 -1.30
N PHE A 297 2.42 36.95 -1.49
CA PHE A 297 3.59 36.62 -0.68
C PHE A 297 4.66 37.71 -0.77
N PHE A 298 5.04 38.14 -1.97
CA PHE A 298 6.08 39.18 -2.13
C PHE A 298 5.64 40.57 -1.64
N ALA A 299 4.33 40.83 -1.54
CA ALA A 299 3.78 42.04 -0.93
C ALA A 299 3.69 41.96 0.61
N SER A 300 3.78 40.78 1.19
CA SER A 300 3.68 40.55 2.64
C SER A 300 4.98 40.88 3.40
N GLU A 301 4.88 40.96 4.73
CA GLU A 301 6.05 41.10 5.61
C GLU A 301 6.98 39.88 5.51
N ASP A 302 6.43 38.68 5.30
CA ASP A 302 7.19 37.43 5.17
C ASP A 302 8.03 37.42 3.88
N GLY A 303 7.54 38.04 2.80
CA GLY A 303 8.22 38.13 1.51
C GLY A 303 9.21 39.29 1.40
N ALA A 304 9.25 40.22 2.36
CA ALA A 304 9.94 41.50 2.26
C ALA A 304 11.45 41.42 1.97
N ARG A 305 12.08 40.29 2.31
CA ARG A 305 13.51 40.03 2.04
C ARG A 305 13.79 39.69 0.56
N PHE A 306 12.76 39.27 -0.17
CA PHE A 306 12.86 38.82 -1.56
C PHE A 306 12.15 39.79 -2.49
N THR A 307 12.40 39.66 -3.78
CA THR A 307 11.73 40.45 -4.81
C THR A 307 11.09 39.56 -5.84
N ARG A 308 9.84 39.88 -6.22
CA ARG A 308 9.07 39.21 -7.28
C ARG A 308 9.87 39.12 -8.58
N ARG A 309 10.55 40.20 -8.96
CA ARG A 309 11.36 40.26 -10.19
C ARG A 309 12.50 39.25 -10.22
N ARG A 310 13.11 38.92 -9.06
CA ARG A 310 14.29 38.04 -8.99
C ARG A 310 13.94 36.60 -8.64
N HIS A 311 12.93 36.39 -7.79
CA HIS A 311 12.63 35.06 -7.22
C HIS A 311 11.27 34.51 -7.67
N GLY A 312 10.52 35.30 -8.45
CA GLY A 312 9.16 34.97 -8.82
C GLY A 312 9.05 33.69 -9.63
N VAL A 313 9.87 33.56 -10.68
CA VAL A 313 9.87 32.37 -11.54
C VAL A 313 10.33 31.13 -10.76
N LEU A 314 11.36 31.28 -9.92
CA LEU A 314 11.76 30.20 -9.00
C LEU A 314 10.58 29.78 -8.11
N LEU A 315 9.92 30.72 -7.44
CA LEU A 315 8.83 30.41 -6.52
C LEU A 315 7.66 29.74 -7.25
N GLU A 316 7.23 30.26 -8.40
CA GLU A 316 6.19 29.63 -9.22
C GLU A 316 6.56 28.20 -9.62
N GLY A 317 7.80 27.97 -10.05
CA GLY A 317 8.29 26.63 -10.36
C GLY A 317 8.22 25.69 -9.16
N LEU A 318 8.64 26.15 -7.98
CA LEU A 318 8.56 25.38 -6.73
C LEU A 318 7.13 25.06 -6.29
N LEU A 319 6.16 25.90 -6.67
CA LEU A 319 4.75 25.78 -6.28
C LEU A 319 3.90 25.05 -7.31
N SER A 320 4.40 24.85 -8.53
CA SER A 320 3.67 24.23 -9.63
C SER A 320 3.30 22.76 -9.41
N GLU A 321 3.97 22.08 -8.46
CA GLU A 321 3.70 20.69 -8.11
C GLU A 321 2.89 20.56 -6.80
N GLY A 322 1.69 19.98 -6.93
CA GLY A 322 0.78 19.69 -5.83
C GLY A 322 0.19 20.94 -5.19
N ASP A 323 -0.26 20.83 -3.94
CA ASP A 323 -0.86 21.96 -3.22
C ASP A 323 0.23 22.95 -2.75
N PRO A 324 0.24 24.22 -3.23
CA PRO A 324 1.22 25.23 -2.83
C PRO A 324 1.02 25.71 -1.37
N LEU A 325 -0.16 25.47 -0.78
CA LEU A 325 -0.47 25.88 0.59
C LEU A 325 -0.13 24.80 1.65
N ARG A 326 0.31 23.61 1.23
CA ARG A 326 0.63 22.50 2.12
C ARG A 326 2.06 22.00 1.88
N TRP A 327 2.91 22.18 2.89
CA TRP A 327 4.31 21.81 2.82
C TRP A 327 4.67 20.80 3.90
N SER A 328 4.82 19.55 3.47
CA SER A 328 5.28 18.47 4.32
C SER A 328 6.79 18.29 4.28
N VAL A 329 7.30 17.58 5.28
CA VAL A 329 8.68 17.10 5.30
C VAL A 329 8.98 16.27 4.04
N THR A 330 8.06 15.40 3.61
CA THR A 330 8.24 14.56 2.43
C THR A 330 8.36 15.38 1.15
N LYS A 331 7.47 16.37 0.96
CA LYS A 331 7.51 17.31 -0.18
C LYS A 331 8.86 18.03 -0.23
N ILE A 332 9.32 18.55 0.91
CA ILE A 332 10.63 19.23 1.02
C ILE A 332 11.78 18.27 0.67
N GLU A 333 11.80 17.07 1.25
CA GLU A 333 12.87 16.10 1.00
C GLU A 333 12.94 15.67 -0.45
N ARG A 334 11.79 15.52 -1.11
CA ARG A 334 11.71 15.21 -2.54
C ARG A 334 12.21 16.36 -3.40
N LEU A 335 11.76 17.59 -3.10
CA LEU A 335 12.20 18.80 -3.78
C LEU A 335 13.73 18.94 -3.74
N PHE A 336 14.35 18.82 -2.56
CA PHE A 336 15.80 18.95 -2.44
C PHE A 336 16.60 17.79 -3.04
N ARG A 337 15.95 16.65 -3.32
CA ARG A 337 16.59 15.48 -3.94
C ARG A 337 16.56 15.53 -5.46
N HIS A 338 15.50 16.11 -6.05
CA HIS A 338 15.24 15.99 -7.49
C HIS A 338 14.80 17.31 -8.14
N GLY A 339 14.08 18.18 -7.42
CA GLY A 339 13.37 19.31 -8.02
C GLY A 339 14.19 20.58 -8.25
N LEU A 340 15.47 20.62 -7.84
CA LEU A 340 16.33 21.79 -8.05
C LEU A 340 17.34 21.63 -9.18
N ASP A 341 17.48 20.42 -9.72
CA ASP A 341 18.51 20.10 -10.73
C ASP A 341 18.08 20.54 -12.15
N ASP A 342 16.77 20.65 -12.40
CA ASP A 342 16.17 21.00 -13.70
C ASP A 342 15.75 22.49 -13.80
N SER A 343 16.20 23.36 -12.89
CA SER A 343 15.83 24.78 -12.91
C SER A 343 16.71 25.60 -13.88
N ASP A 344 16.08 26.34 -14.78
CA ASP A 344 16.74 27.31 -15.68
C ASP A 344 17.19 28.61 -14.96
N GLU A 345 16.92 28.72 -13.65
CA GLU A 345 17.25 29.92 -12.87
C GLU A 345 18.76 30.04 -12.60
N PRO A 346 19.28 31.27 -12.46
CA PRO A 346 20.68 31.46 -12.08
C PRO A 346 21.00 30.75 -10.76
N LEU A 347 22.14 30.05 -10.69
CA LEU A 347 22.56 29.33 -9.49
C LEU A 347 22.51 30.17 -8.20
N ALA A 348 22.84 31.46 -8.30
CA ALA A 348 22.76 32.39 -7.16
C ALA A 348 21.33 32.54 -6.59
N VAL A 349 20.30 32.42 -7.43
CA VAL A 349 18.89 32.44 -7.03
C VAL A 349 18.49 31.07 -6.47
N ILE A 350 18.92 29.97 -7.11
CA ILE A 350 18.67 28.60 -6.62
C ILE A 350 19.25 28.39 -5.21
N LEU A 351 20.45 28.93 -4.93
CA LEU A 351 21.07 28.83 -3.60
C LEU A 351 20.28 29.57 -2.50
N GLU A 352 19.39 30.50 -2.86
CA GLU A 352 18.52 31.20 -1.91
C GLU A 352 17.22 30.40 -1.61
N THR A 353 16.96 29.29 -2.31
CA THR A 353 15.77 28.44 -2.13
C THR A 353 15.47 28.08 -0.67
N PRO A 354 16.44 27.62 0.15
CA PRO A 354 16.16 27.29 1.54
C PRO A 354 15.61 28.49 2.33
N GLN A 355 16.16 29.69 2.11
CA GLN A 355 15.72 30.90 2.79
C GLN A 355 14.37 31.39 2.27
N LEU A 356 14.13 31.27 0.96
CA LEU A 356 12.85 31.59 0.34
C LEU A 356 11.73 30.71 0.91
N LEU A 357 11.92 29.39 0.91
CA LEU A 357 10.95 28.43 1.45
C LEU A 357 10.72 28.62 2.96
N LYS A 358 11.76 28.91 3.74
CA LYS A 358 11.60 29.22 5.17
C LYS A 358 10.71 30.43 5.45
N SER A 359 10.62 31.35 4.50
CA SER A 359 9.77 32.54 4.62
C SER A 359 8.38 32.28 4.03
N PHE A 360 8.30 31.51 2.94
CA PHE A 360 7.05 31.17 2.28
C PHE A 360 6.18 30.17 3.04
N ILE A 361 6.77 29.11 3.63
CA ILE A 361 6.01 28.03 4.28
C ILE A 361 5.16 28.54 5.46
N PRO A 362 5.67 29.38 6.38
CA PRO A 362 4.83 29.94 7.43
C PRO A 362 3.65 30.75 6.90
N PHE A 363 3.87 31.57 5.86
CA PHE A 363 2.81 32.32 5.16
C PHE A 363 1.75 31.38 4.58
N ALA A 364 2.17 30.35 3.86
CA ALA A 364 1.29 29.36 3.24
C ALA A 364 0.49 28.56 4.27
N HIS A 365 1.14 28.07 5.32
CA HIS A 365 0.53 27.30 6.40
C HIS A 365 -0.46 28.13 7.22
N ALA A 366 -0.15 29.40 7.49
CA ALA A 366 -1.08 30.30 8.17
C ALA A 366 -2.37 30.50 7.36
N ARG A 367 -2.26 30.63 6.03
CA ARG A 367 -3.42 30.78 5.13
C ARG A 367 -4.30 29.54 5.07
N SER A 368 -3.71 28.34 5.15
CA SER A 368 -4.42 27.06 5.13
C SER A 368 -4.79 26.52 6.52
N GLY A 369 -4.46 27.24 7.59
CA GLY A 369 -4.78 26.84 8.97
C GLY A 369 -3.96 25.65 9.47
N ILE A 370 -2.78 25.41 8.90
CA ILE A 370 -1.88 24.34 9.30
C ILE A 370 -1.24 24.69 10.64
N ARG A 371 -1.21 23.72 11.56
CA ARG A 371 -0.72 23.88 12.93
C ARG A 371 0.78 24.19 12.97
N ASP A 372 1.18 25.12 13.85
CA ASP A 372 2.56 25.57 14.02
C ASP A 372 3.59 24.44 14.21
N ALA A 373 3.19 23.33 14.85
CA ALA A 373 4.05 22.17 15.02
C ALA A 373 4.47 21.55 13.67
N LEU A 374 3.56 21.46 12.70
CA LEU A 374 3.85 20.96 11.36
C LEU A 374 4.72 21.96 10.59
N THR A 375 4.46 23.26 10.74
CA THR A 375 5.32 24.32 10.20
C THR A 375 6.75 24.19 10.74
N ALA A 376 6.92 24.00 12.05
CA ALA A 376 8.23 23.82 12.67
C ALA A 376 8.96 22.56 12.15
N GLU A 377 8.24 21.44 11.95
CA GLU A 377 8.81 20.23 11.33
C GLU A 377 9.28 20.48 9.90
N ALA A 378 8.50 21.20 9.10
CA ALA A 378 8.86 21.57 7.73
C ALA A 378 10.12 22.45 7.69
N LEU A 379 10.20 23.49 8.54
CA LEU A 379 11.37 24.35 8.64
C LEU A 379 12.63 23.58 9.06
N ALA A 380 12.50 22.69 10.04
CA ALA A 380 13.60 21.83 10.49
C ALA A 380 14.09 20.87 9.38
N ALA A 381 13.19 20.40 8.51
CA ALA A 381 13.56 19.59 7.35
C ALA A 381 14.40 20.39 6.33
N ILE A 382 14.05 21.66 6.09
CA ILE A 382 14.86 22.55 5.24
C ILE A 382 16.26 22.72 5.84
N ASP A 383 16.35 22.99 7.14
CA ASP A 383 17.63 23.15 7.84
C ASP A 383 18.55 21.94 7.66
N ALA A 384 18.02 20.75 7.93
CA ALA A 384 18.79 19.51 7.82
C ALA A 384 19.35 19.28 6.40
N ARG A 385 18.58 19.64 5.37
CA ARG A 385 18.98 19.46 3.96
C ARG A 385 19.95 20.53 3.48
N ALA A 386 19.75 21.78 3.90
CA ALA A 386 20.67 22.87 3.61
C ALA A 386 22.07 22.59 4.18
N THR A 387 22.18 22.02 5.38
CA THR A 387 23.47 21.64 5.98
C THR A 387 24.12 20.41 5.32
N SER A 388 23.33 19.47 4.79
CA SER A 388 23.90 18.26 4.15
C SER A 388 24.53 18.53 2.77
N ARG A 389 24.08 19.56 2.03
CA ARG A 389 24.68 19.93 0.74
C ARG A 389 26.05 20.58 0.88
N THR A 390 26.37 21.15 2.05
CA THR A 390 27.69 21.74 2.33
C THR A 390 28.77 20.72 2.69
N ASP A 391 28.40 19.46 2.97
CA ASP A 391 29.32 18.40 3.44
C ASP A 391 29.57 17.28 2.40
N SER A 392 29.05 17.38 1.17
CA SER A 392 29.40 16.46 0.08
C SER A 392 30.56 17.04 -0.75
N PRO A 393 31.73 16.37 -0.83
CA PRO A 393 32.89 16.81 -1.61
C PRO A 393 32.69 16.70 -3.13
#